data_AF-A0A1Z9PHM7-F1
#
_entry.id   AF-A0A1Z9PHM7-F1
#
_cell.length_a   1.000
_cell.length_b   1.000
_cell.length_c   1.000
_cell.angle_alpha   90.00
_cell.angle_beta   90.00
_cell.angle_gamma   90.00
#
_symmetry.space_group_name_H-M   'P 1'
#
loop_
_entity.id
_entity.type
_entity.pdbx_description
1 polymer ?
#
loop_
_entity_poly.entity_id
_entity_poly.type
_entity_poly.pdbx_seq_one_letter_code
_entity_poly.pdbx_strand_id
1 'polypeptide(L)' 'MKRFIALYHTWSGTDYTRDSMCIYAKDLTQAANKWSAMARQDEQIISLVPNPTAQQYWDEHDERRKARML' A
#
# COMPACT_ATOMS: atom_id res chain seq x y z
N MET A 1 1.58 -12.05 15.82
CA MET A 1 2.00 -11.30 14.63
C MET A 1 0.90 -10.33 14.24
N LYS A 2 1.23 -9.16 13.68
CA LYS A 2 0.29 -8.15 13.19
C LYS A 2 0.14 -8.25 11.67
N ARG A 3 -1.04 -7.93 11.15
CA ARG A 3 -1.31 -7.81 9.72
C ARG A 3 -1.10 -6.37 9.28
N PHE A 4 -0.29 -6.19 8.26
CA PHE A 4 -0.09 -4.94 7.54
C PHE A 4 -0.67 -5.07 6.14
N ILE A 5 -1.15 -3.97 5.57
CA ILE A 5 -1.50 -3.88 4.16
C ILE A 5 -0.50 -2.96 3.49
N ALA A 6 0.19 -3.45 2.47
CA ALA A 6 0.96 -2.61 1.57
C ALA A 6 0.04 -2.15 0.44
N LEU A 7 -0.08 -0.84 0.26
CA LEU A 7 -0.78 -0.21 -0.85
C LEU A 7 0.27 0.24 -1.85
N TYR A 8 0.09 -0.11 -3.11
CA TYR A 8 1.07 0.17 -4.13
C TYR A 8 0.41 0.39 -5.49
N HIS A 9 1.18 1.00 -6.38
CA HIS A 9 0.82 1.10 -7.77
C HIS A 9 1.73 0.19 -8.58
N THR A 10 1.18 -0.44 -9.61
CA THR A 10 1.96 -1.16 -10.60
C THR A 10 1.95 -0.36 -11.89
N TRP A 11 3.12 -0.21 -12.50
CA TRP A 11 3.28 0.52 -13.75
C TRP A 11 3.54 -0.42 -14.92
N SER A 12 2.51 -0.73 -15.71
CA SER A 12 2.66 -1.58 -16.91
C SER A 12 2.66 -0.70 -18.17
N GLY A 13 3.77 0.00 -18.41
CA GLY A 13 3.98 0.84 -19.58
C GLY A 13 3.08 2.07 -19.61
N THR A 14 1.83 1.92 -20.04
CA THR A 14 0.83 3.00 -20.13
C THR A 14 -0.24 2.95 -19.05
N ASP A 15 -0.42 1.80 -18.41
CA ASP A 15 -1.49 1.60 -17.44
C ASP A 15 -0.99 1.73 -16.00
N TYR A 16 -1.85 2.35 -15.19
CA TYR A 16 -1.61 2.58 -13.79
C TYR A 16 -2.69 1.88 -12.97
N THR A 17 -2.32 0.78 -12.33
CA THR A 17 -3.24 0.01 -11.50
C THR A 17 -2.91 0.18 -10.03
N ARG A 18 -3.97 0.35 -9.24
CA ARG A 18 -3.94 0.40 -7.78
C ARG A 18 -4.12 -1.01 -7.24
N ASP A 19 -3.21 -1.47 -6.39
CA ASP A 19 -3.29 -2.80 -5.79
C ASP A 19 -2.91 -2.77 -4.30
N SER A 20 -3.17 -3.89 -3.62
CA SER A 20 -2.89 -4.07 -2.20
C SER A 20 -2.49 -5.51 -1.89
N MET A 21 -1.57 -5.70 -0.94
CA MET A 21 -1.25 -7.03 -0.43
C MET A 21 -1.17 -7.08 1.09
N CYS A 22 -1.45 -8.26 1.65
CA CYS A 22 -1.29 -8.52 3.08
C CYS A 22 0.15 -8.92 3.42
N ILE A 23 0.71 -8.31 4.47
CA ILE A 23 2.02 -8.64 5.03
C ILE A 23 1.87 -8.94 6.51
N TYR A 24 2.26 -10.13 6.94
CA TYR A 24 2.28 -10.49 8.36
C TYR A 24 3.67 -10.21 8.94
N ALA A 25 3.74 -9.33 9.95
CA ALA A 25 4.99 -8.90 10.58
C ALA A 25 4.81 -8.58 12.07
N LYS A 26 5.92 -8.49 12.82
CA LYS A 26 5.94 -8.11 14.23
C LYS A 26 5.64 -6.62 14.42
N ASP A 27 6.21 -5.80 13.54
CA ASP A 27 6.17 -4.33 13.55
C ASP A 27 6.24 -3.77 12.12
N LEU A 28 6.15 -2.44 12.00
CA LEU A 28 6.17 -1.73 10.72
C LEU A 28 7.51 -1.89 9.99
N THR A 29 8.62 -1.89 10.72
CA THR A 29 9.97 -2.05 10.15
C THR A 29 10.11 -3.40 9.47
N GLN A 30 9.68 -4.47 10.14
CA GLN A 30 9.68 -5.81 9.54
C GLN A 30 8.71 -5.89 8.36
N ALA A 31 7.55 -5.24 8.42
CA ALA A 31 6.63 -5.20 7.29
C ALA A 31 7.24 -4.49 6.07
N ALA A 32 7.95 -3.36 6.27
CA ALA A 32 8.59 -2.59 5.21
C ALA A 32 9.74 -3.37 4.56
N ASN A 33 10.54 -4.07 5.37
CA ASN A 33 11.61 -4.94 4.87
C ASN A 33 11.03 -6.11 4.05
N LYS A 34 9.93 -6.71 4.52
CA LYS A 34 9.25 -7.78 3.76
C LYS A 34 8.69 -7.27 2.44
N TRP A 35 8.02 -6.13 2.45
CA TRP A 35 7.52 -5.50 1.22
C TRP A 35 8.67 -5.27 0.23
N SER A 36 9.75 -4.61 0.67
CA SER A 36 10.89 -4.26 -0.18
C SER A 36 11.56 -5.49 -0.79
N ALA A 37 11.51 -6.65 -0.12
CA ALA A 37 12.05 -7.91 -0.64
C ALA A 37 11.13 -8.60 -1.66
N MET A 38 9.83 -8.29 -1.68
CA MET A 38 8.84 -8.90 -2.58
C MET A 38 8.44 -7.97 -3.74
N ALA A 39 8.55 -6.66 -3.55
CA ALA A 39 8.12 -5.66 -4.50
C ALA A 39 8.91 -5.79 -5.81
N ARG A 40 8.18 -5.72 -6.93
CA ARG A 40 8.79 -5.65 -8.26
C ARG A 40 9.29 -4.24 -8.55
N GLN A 41 10.16 -4.12 -9.55
CA GLN A 41 10.74 -2.83 -9.95
C GLN A 41 9.68 -1.83 -10.44
N ASP A 42 8.58 -2.31 -10.99
CA ASP A 42 7.43 -1.54 -11.46
C ASP A 42 6.37 -1.29 -10.38
N GLU A 43 6.59 -1.76 -9.16
CA GLU A 43 5.69 -1.58 -8.02
C GLU A 43 6.19 -0.45 -7.11
N GLN A 44 5.41 0.64 -7.01
CA GLN A 44 5.72 1.77 -6.13
C GLN A 44 4.82 1.76 -4.90
N ILE A 45 5.41 1.68 -3.71
CA ILE A 45 4.66 1.77 -2.45
C ILE A 45 4.10 3.17 -2.23
N ILE A 46 2.84 3.21 -1.80
CA ILE A 46 2.13 4.41 -1.39
C ILE A 46 2.15 4.50 0.13
N SER A 47 1.79 3.40 0.78
CA SER A 47 1.61 3.35 2.23
C SER A 47 1.68 1.91 2.74
N LEU A 48 2.10 1.77 3.99
CA LEU A 48 2.14 0.50 4.71
C LEU A 48 1.43 0.66 6.05
N VAL A 49 0.27 0.02 6.19
CA VAL A 49 -0.69 0.38 7.24
C VAL A 49 -1.05 -0.83 8.11
N PRO A 50 -1.10 -0.68 9.44
CA PRO A 50 -1.49 -1.76 10.33
C PRO A 50 -3.01 -1.97 10.32
N ASN A 51 -3.43 -3.17 9.94
CA ASN A 51 -4.75 -3.76 10.15
C ASN A 51 -6.03 -3.00 9.70
N PRO A 52 -6.19 -2.67 8.41
CA PRO A 52 -7.50 -2.32 7.81
C PRO A 52 -7.92 -3.24 6.65
N THR A 53 -9.14 -3.06 6.13
CA THR A 53 -9.53 -3.63 4.83
C THR A 53 -9.04 -2.73 3.70
N ALA A 54 -8.72 -3.29 2.53
CA ALA A 54 -8.18 -2.52 1.40
C ALA A 54 -9.16 -1.43 0.91
N GLN A 55 -10.46 -1.70 0.94
CA GLN A 55 -11.51 -0.77 0.53
C GLN A 55 -11.60 0.46 1.43
N GLN A 56 -11.63 0.26 2.76
CA GLN A 56 -11.64 1.36 3.73
C GLN A 56 -10.47 2.32 3.53
N TYR A 57 -9.36 1.84 2.96
CA TYR A 57 -8.15 2.63 2.77
C TYR A 57 -8.07 3.37 1.44
N TRP A 58 -8.65 2.83 0.36
CA TRP A 58 -8.80 3.61 -0.87
C TRP A 58 -9.76 4.77 -0.66
N ASP A 59 -10.84 4.54 0.09
CA ASP A 59 -11.80 5.57 0.46
C ASP A 59 -11.11 6.69 1.28
N GLU A 60 -10.38 6.36 2.34
CA GLU A 60 -9.61 7.36 3.12
C GLU A 60 -8.52 8.08 2.31
N HIS A 61 -7.78 7.37 1.45
CA HIS A 61 -6.74 7.98 0.63
C HIS A 61 -7.31 8.96 -0.39
N ASP A 62 -8.42 8.59 -1.05
CA ASP A 62 -9.09 9.46 -2.01
C ASP A 62 -9.76 10.65 -1.33
N GLU A 63 -10.30 10.51 -0.11
CA GLU A 63 -10.77 11.65 0.70
C GLU A 63 -9.65 12.64 1.06
N ARG A 64 -8.49 12.14 1.52
CA ARG A 64 -7.33 13.00 1.82
C ARG A 64 -6.79 13.71 0.58
N ARG A 65 -6.83 13.06 -0.58
CA ARG A 65 -6.46 13.67 -1.86
C ARG A 65 -7.43 14.78 -2.25
N LYS A 66 -8.74 14.56 -2.12
CA LYS A 66 -9.78 15.58 -2.37
C LYS A 66 -9.61 16.79 -1.45
N ALA A 67 -9.35 16.56 -0.17
CA ALA A 67 -9.16 17.63 0.82
C ALA A 67 -7.90 18.49 0.57
N ARG A 68 -6.88 17.95 -0.12
CA ARG A 68 -5.64 18.69 -0.49
C ARG A 68 -5.74 19.45 -1.83
N MET A 69 -6.83 19.26 -2.57
CA MET A 69 -7.09 19.95 -3.85
C MET A 69 -8.00 21.18 -3.68
N LEU A 70 -8.41 21.48 -2.44
CA LEU A 70 -9.10 22.71 -2.02
C LEU A 70 -8.09 23.62 -1.31
#